data_AF-A0A183IVR9-F1
#
_entry.id   AF-A0A183IVR9-F1
#
_cell.length_a   1.000
_cell.length_b   1.000
_cell.length_c   1.000
_cell.angle_alpha   90.00
_cell.angle_beta   90.00
_cell.angle_gamma   90.00
#
_symmetry.space_group_name_H-M   'P 1'
#
loop_
_entity.id
_entity.type
_entity.pdbx_description
1 polymer ?
#
loop_
_entity_poly.entity_id
_entity_poly.type
_entity_poly.pdbx_seq_one_letter_code
_entity_poly.pdbx_strand_id
1 'polypeptide(L)'
;MGLLGMFFARIHYADRSKRQRAKEMEMEWNCSPNQLLERKLFTSVFYNHYTPPSGFDFGGGVGSLQIEQHTDFKVNVMYSTPACYLKALLESGVPFPKKVDDFFPYEMEANSYWSGYFTSRPTFKWLARYANNLLQVCQAIELASNGEMKHEEDVATLRRALAIVQHHDAITGTSTQAVTENYYSMLIEGIEKCQDVLNNAWMETAASTFIHEPVPYQTFCNLINCSVCRVSQESSKVHE
;
A
#
# COMPACT_ATOMS: atom_id res chain seq x y z
N MET A 1 -1.84 10.45 9.96
CA MET A 1 -0.64 10.64 9.12
C MET A 1 -0.03 12.04 9.24
N GLY A 2 -0.80 13.12 9.48
CA GLY A 2 -0.22 14.45 9.75
C GLY A 2 0.51 15.09 8.55
N LEU A 3 0.27 14.59 7.33
CA LEU A 3 0.91 15.09 6.11
C LEU A 3 0.33 16.45 5.72
N LEU A 4 1.22 17.38 5.35
CA LEU A 4 0.86 18.70 4.83
C LEU A 4 0.83 18.75 3.31
N GLY A 5 1.56 17.84 2.63
CA GLY A 5 1.54 17.76 1.19
C GLY A 5 1.89 16.39 0.62
N MET A 6 1.51 16.20 -0.64
CA MET A 6 1.74 15.00 -1.43
C MET A 6 2.29 15.37 -2.81
N PHE A 7 3.20 14.54 -3.31
CA PHE A 7 3.88 14.73 -4.59
C PHE A 7 3.76 13.45 -5.40
N PHE A 8 3.36 13.55 -6.66
CA PHE A 8 3.30 12.38 -7.54
C PHE A 8 3.45 12.77 -9.01
N ALA A 9 3.75 11.78 -9.86
CA ALA A 9 4.01 12.05 -11.27
C ALA A 9 2.82 11.74 -12.17
N ARG A 10 2.09 10.64 -11.95
CA ARG A 10 1.18 10.08 -12.97
C ARG A 10 -0.22 10.68 -12.88
N ILE A 11 -0.62 11.43 -13.90
CA ILE A 11 -1.99 11.90 -14.20
C ILE A 11 -2.25 11.73 -15.70
N HIS A 12 -3.53 11.70 -16.08
CA HIS A 12 -3.95 11.63 -17.48
C HIS A 12 -3.24 12.67 -18.35
N TYR A 13 -2.74 12.28 -19.53
CA TYR A 13 -1.92 13.15 -20.37
C TYR A 13 -2.61 14.48 -20.74
N ALA A 14 -3.89 14.44 -21.11
CA ALA A 14 -4.70 15.62 -21.39
C ALA A 14 -4.85 16.54 -20.16
N ASP A 15 -5.03 15.99 -18.96
CA ASP A 15 -5.08 16.78 -17.71
C ASP A 15 -3.74 17.47 -17.45
N ARG A 16 -2.62 16.73 -17.62
CA ARG A 16 -1.28 17.32 -17.55
C ARG A 16 -1.12 18.50 -18.50
N SER A 17 -1.43 18.32 -19.78
CA SER A 17 -1.28 19.39 -20.77
C SER A 17 -2.14 20.61 -20.44
N LYS A 18 -3.35 20.42 -19.91
CA LYS A 18 -4.22 21.51 -19.46
C LYS A 18 -3.59 22.26 -18.27
N ARG A 19 -3.17 21.53 -17.24
CA ARG A 19 -2.57 22.10 -16.02
C ARG A 19 -1.26 22.82 -16.29
N GLN A 20 -0.41 22.31 -17.18
CA GLN A 20 0.82 22.99 -17.57
C GLN A 20 0.52 24.35 -18.23
N ARG A 21 -0.47 24.41 -19.13
CA ARG A 21 -0.89 25.68 -19.76
C ARG A 21 -1.51 26.65 -18.76
N ALA A 22 -2.30 26.15 -17.82
CA ALA A 22 -2.99 26.94 -16.81
C ALA A 22 -2.13 27.28 -15.57
N LYS A 23 -0.93 26.68 -15.44
CA LYS A 23 -0.06 26.74 -14.25
C LYS A 23 -0.74 26.16 -12.99
N GLU A 24 -1.45 25.05 -13.15
CA GLU A 24 -2.25 24.37 -12.11
C GLU A 24 -1.70 22.98 -11.75
N MET A 25 -0.38 22.78 -11.83
CA MET A 25 0.26 21.53 -11.41
C MET A 25 0.31 21.39 -9.88
N GLU A 26 0.20 22.51 -9.17
CA GLU A 26 0.14 22.60 -7.71
C GLU A 26 -1.27 23.03 -7.31
N MET A 27 -1.83 22.38 -6.31
CA MET A 27 -3.24 22.54 -5.93
C MET A 27 -3.49 22.22 -4.46
N GLU A 28 -4.55 22.79 -3.91
CA GLU A 28 -5.18 22.30 -2.69
C GLU A 28 -6.16 21.18 -3.05
N TRP A 29 -5.82 19.95 -2.73
CA TRP A 29 -6.69 18.80 -2.96
C TRP A 29 -7.59 18.55 -1.75
N ASN A 30 -8.90 18.67 -1.96
CA ASN A 30 -9.92 18.26 -1.01
C ASN A 30 -10.48 16.90 -1.40
N CYS A 31 -10.04 15.87 -0.68
CA CYS A 31 -10.46 14.48 -0.91
C CYS A 31 -11.71 14.09 -0.11
N SER A 32 -12.35 15.02 0.64
CA SER A 32 -13.54 14.68 1.43
C SER A 32 -14.73 14.42 0.51
N PRO A 33 -15.35 13.23 0.56
CA PRO A 33 -16.66 13.03 -0.02
C PRO A 33 -17.62 14.08 0.56
N ASN A 34 -18.36 14.79 -0.30
CA ASN A 34 -19.33 15.82 0.07
C ASN A 34 -18.77 17.06 0.79
N GLN A 35 -17.44 17.29 0.78
CA GLN A 35 -16.80 18.47 1.39
C GLN A 35 -17.11 18.69 2.88
N LEU A 36 -17.60 17.66 3.57
CA LEU A 36 -18.06 17.73 4.97
C LEU A 36 -16.92 18.04 5.95
N LEU A 37 -15.67 17.82 5.54
CA LEU A 37 -14.49 18.17 6.30
C LEU A 37 -13.56 19.00 5.40
N GLU A 38 -13.19 20.21 5.84
CA GLU A 38 -12.12 20.99 5.20
C GLU A 38 -10.76 20.33 5.48
N ARG A 39 -10.48 19.23 4.78
CA ARG A 39 -9.17 18.59 4.77
C ARG A 39 -8.45 18.98 3.48
N LYS A 40 -7.64 20.02 3.58
CA LYS A 40 -6.80 20.51 2.48
C LYS A 40 -5.46 19.80 2.53
N LEU A 41 -5.11 19.11 1.46
CA LEU A 41 -3.79 18.53 1.26
C LEU A 41 -3.11 19.26 0.10
N PHE A 42 -1.99 19.92 0.36
CA PHE A 42 -1.20 20.46 -0.74
C PHE A 42 -0.79 19.29 -1.66
N THR A 43 -0.99 19.45 -2.95
CA THR A 43 -0.70 18.41 -3.91
C THR A 43 0.05 19.00 -5.08
N SER A 44 1.22 18.44 -5.39
CA SER A 44 2.00 18.82 -6.56
C SER A 44 2.16 17.63 -7.49
N VAL A 45 1.71 17.81 -8.72
CA VAL A 45 2.03 16.87 -9.80
C VAL A 45 3.33 17.32 -10.44
N PHE A 46 4.28 16.41 -10.62
CA PHE A 46 5.53 16.74 -11.29
C PHE A 46 5.27 17.24 -12.71
N TYR A 47 5.97 18.32 -13.11
CA TYR A 47 5.78 18.94 -14.42
C TYR A 47 6.08 17.98 -15.58
N ASN A 48 7.08 17.12 -15.43
CA ASN A 48 7.40 16.07 -16.39
C ASN A 48 7.15 14.68 -15.78
N HIS A 49 8.21 13.93 -15.48
CA HIS A 49 8.17 12.64 -14.81
C HIS A 49 8.98 12.68 -13.51
N TYR A 50 9.05 11.56 -12.77
CA TYR A 50 9.91 11.45 -11.58
C TYR A 50 11.40 11.20 -11.90
N THR A 51 11.82 11.48 -13.14
CA THR A 51 13.21 11.40 -13.59
C THR A 51 13.82 12.79 -13.62
N PRO A 52 15.16 12.90 -13.46
CA PRO A 52 15.83 14.17 -13.66
C PRO A 52 15.60 14.72 -15.08
N PRO A 53 15.74 16.04 -15.30
CA PRO A 53 15.75 16.61 -16.63
C PRO A 53 16.83 15.98 -17.52
N SER A 54 16.65 16.06 -18.84
CA SER A 54 17.65 15.58 -19.81
C SER A 54 19.01 16.21 -19.54
N GLY A 55 20.06 15.39 -19.42
CA GLY A 55 21.42 15.82 -19.09
C GLY A 55 21.76 15.86 -17.60
N PHE A 56 20.83 15.49 -16.71
CA PHE A 56 21.02 15.51 -15.25
C PHE A 56 20.91 14.13 -14.58
N ASP A 57 21.08 13.05 -15.33
CA ASP A 57 21.21 11.69 -14.76
C ASP A 57 22.69 11.32 -14.60
N PHE A 58 23.13 11.19 -13.34
CA PHE A 58 24.51 10.87 -12.97
C PHE A 58 24.63 9.46 -12.35
N GLY A 59 23.56 8.66 -12.33
CA GLY A 59 23.55 7.33 -11.72
C GLY A 59 24.24 6.25 -12.55
N GLY A 60 24.35 6.44 -13.87
CA GLY A 60 24.88 5.46 -14.83
C GLY A 60 26.40 5.36 -14.95
N GLY A 61 27.17 5.95 -14.03
CA GLY A 61 28.64 5.89 -14.04
C GLY A 61 29.34 6.83 -15.04
N VAL A 62 28.60 7.78 -15.64
CA VAL A 62 29.19 8.79 -16.53
C VAL A 62 29.30 10.13 -15.79
N GLY A 63 30.51 10.44 -15.33
CA GLY A 63 30.90 11.77 -14.85
C GLY A 63 30.67 12.03 -13.36
N SER A 64 31.68 12.61 -12.71
CA SER A 64 31.51 13.25 -11.41
C SER A 64 30.81 14.61 -11.61
N LEU A 65 29.76 14.86 -10.83
CA LEU A 65 29.13 16.19 -10.80
C LEU A 65 30.09 17.17 -10.12
N GLN A 66 30.62 18.12 -10.88
CA GLN A 66 31.30 19.30 -10.33
C GLN A 66 30.23 20.39 -10.17
N ILE A 67 29.95 20.80 -8.92
CA ILE A 67 29.06 21.92 -8.63
C ILE A 67 29.92 23.17 -8.50
N GLU A 68 29.91 24.01 -9.53
CA GLU A 68 30.58 25.31 -9.50
C GLU A 68 29.56 26.42 -9.21
N GLN A 69 29.90 27.32 -8.30
CA GLN A 69 29.08 28.50 -8.04
C GLN A 69 29.32 29.54 -9.12
N HIS A 70 28.31 29.80 -9.94
CA HIS A 70 28.32 30.88 -10.91
C HIS A 70 27.40 32.01 -10.43
N THR A 71 27.96 33.20 -10.23
CA THR A 71 27.20 34.39 -9.78
C THR A 71 26.42 35.07 -10.91
N ASP A 72 26.67 34.66 -12.16
CA ASP A 72 26.13 35.34 -13.34
C ASP A 72 24.71 34.86 -13.72
N PHE A 73 24.24 33.77 -13.11
CA PHE A 73 22.88 33.28 -13.32
C PHE A 73 21.89 33.90 -12.34
N LYS A 74 20.71 34.29 -12.83
CA LYS A 74 19.58 34.75 -12.00
C LYS A 74 18.84 33.61 -11.29
N VAL A 75 19.50 32.46 -11.11
CA VAL A 75 18.91 31.24 -10.55
C VAL A 75 19.78 30.77 -9.39
N ASN A 76 19.15 30.47 -8.26
CA ASN A 76 19.81 29.84 -7.12
C ASN A 76 19.48 28.35 -7.11
N VAL A 77 20.50 27.50 -6.98
CA VAL A 77 20.35 26.04 -6.95
C VAL A 77 20.94 25.53 -5.64
N MET A 78 20.19 24.71 -4.93
CA MET A 78 20.58 24.14 -3.65
C MET A 78 20.02 22.73 -3.48
N TYR A 79 20.66 21.92 -2.65
CA TYR A 79 20.06 20.67 -2.18
C TYR A 79 18.78 20.97 -1.39
N SER A 80 17.77 20.13 -1.57
CA SER A 80 16.45 20.32 -0.97
C SER A 80 15.78 18.99 -0.67
N THR A 81 14.62 19.07 -0.02
CA THR A 81 13.72 17.95 0.24
C THR A 81 12.30 18.37 -0.16
N PRO A 82 11.37 17.42 -0.39
CA PRO A 82 9.96 17.76 -0.64
C PRO A 82 9.34 18.63 0.47
N ALA A 83 9.76 18.43 1.72
CA ALA A 83 9.31 19.23 2.86
C ALA A 83 9.84 20.67 2.80
N CYS A 84 11.12 20.88 2.46
CA CYS A 84 11.69 22.23 2.29
C CYS A 84 11.04 22.97 1.11
N TYR A 85 10.78 22.26 0.00
CA TYR A 85 10.07 22.81 -1.15
C TYR A 85 8.66 23.27 -0.78
N LEU A 86 7.89 22.41 -0.09
CA LEU A 86 6.55 22.75 0.38
C LEU A 86 6.58 23.96 1.32
N LYS A 87 7.52 24.00 2.26
CA LYS A 87 7.68 25.13 3.19
C LYS A 87 7.87 26.44 2.41
N ALA A 88 8.79 26.47 1.45
CA ALA A 88 9.06 27.65 0.64
C ALA A 88 7.82 28.10 -0.18
N LEU A 89 7.04 27.15 -0.71
CA LEU A 89 5.79 27.45 -1.40
C LEU A 89 4.74 28.06 -0.47
N LEU A 90 4.57 27.51 0.73
CA LEU A 90 3.62 28.04 1.71
C LEU A 90 4.02 29.45 2.18
N GLU A 91 5.31 29.69 2.38
CA GLU A 91 5.86 31.01 2.75
C GLU A 91 5.74 32.04 1.61
N SER A 92 5.64 31.60 0.35
CA SER A 92 5.45 32.50 -0.80
C SER A 92 4.10 33.23 -0.81
N GLY A 93 3.10 32.71 -0.09
CA GLY A 93 1.75 33.27 -0.04
C GLY A 93 0.96 33.17 -1.35
N VAL A 94 1.45 32.42 -2.34
CA VAL A 94 0.75 32.21 -3.62
C VAL A 94 -0.48 31.32 -3.40
N PRO A 95 -1.68 31.74 -3.83
CA PRO A 95 -2.87 30.91 -3.71
C PRO A 95 -2.85 29.75 -4.70
N PHE A 96 -3.28 28.57 -4.25
CA PHE A 96 -3.36 27.38 -5.09
C PHE A 96 -4.80 27.15 -5.61
N PRO A 97 -4.96 26.66 -6.86
CA PRO A 97 -6.26 26.19 -7.34
C PRO A 97 -6.77 25.01 -6.50
N LYS A 98 -8.09 24.88 -6.40
CA LYS A 98 -8.74 23.78 -5.68
C LYS A 98 -8.95 22.58 -6.61
N LYS A 99 -8.70 21.37 -6.10
CA LYS A 99 -9.06 20.09 -6.74
C LYS A 99 -9.97 19.29 -5.82
N VAL A 100 -11.00 18.68 -6.39
CA VAL A 100 -11.90 17.70 -5.73
C VAL A 100 -11.85 16.38 -6.49
N ASP A 101 -12.42 15.30 -5.96
CA ASP A 101 -12.46 13.97 -6.59
C ASP A 101 -11.06 13.35 -6.79
N ASP A 102 -10.85 12.51 -7.81
CA ASP A 102 -9.64 11.70 -7.98
C ASP A 102 -8.86 11.98 -9.30
N PHE A 103 -7.87 11.15 -9.60
CA PHE A 103 -7.07 11.21 -10.83
C PHE A 103 -7.22 9.96 -11.69
N PHE A 104 -8.35 9.26 -11.57
CA PHE A 104 -8.63 8.06 -12.35
C PHE A 104 -9.61 8.33 -13.50
N PRO A 105 -9.52 7.53 -14.59
CA PRO A 105 -8.45 6.60 -14.92
C PRO A 105 -7.18 7.32 -15.42
N TYR A 106 -6.02 6.68 -15.24
CA TYR A 106 -4.76 7.16 -15.80
C TYR A 106 -4.60 6.71 -17.26
N GLU A 107 -4.23 7.65 -18.13
CA GLU A 107 -3.83 7.41 -19.51
C GLU A 107 -2.52 8.14 -19.79
N MET A 108 -1.50 7.40 -20.25
CA MET A 108 -0.17 7.95 -20.50
C MET A 108 -0.09 8.69 -21.84
N GLU A 109 -0.66 8.09 -22.88
CA GLU A 109 -0.78 8.58 -24.27
C GLU A 109 -2.09 8.06 -24.88
N ALA A 110 -2.49 8.57 -26.05
CA ALA A 110 -3.75 8.19 -26.68
C ALA A 110 -3.91 6.66 -26.84
N ASN A 111 -5.05 6.13 -26.38
CA ASN A 111 -5.42 4.72 -26.36
C ASN A 111 -4.59 3.83 -25.42
N SER A 112 -4.01 4.40 -24.36
CA SER A 112 -3.20 3.66 -23.37
C SER A 112 -3.74 3.82 -21.94
N TYR A 113 -5.02 3.51 -21.75
CA TYR A 113 -5.62 3.50 -20.42
C TYR A 113 -5.04 2.39 -19.53
N TRP A 114 -4.57 2.75 -18.35
CA TRP A 114 -4.05 1.82 -17.36
C TRP A 114 -5.18 1.31 -16.46
N SER A 115 -6.28 0.83 -17.06
CA SER A 115 -7.39 0.22 -16.32
C SER A 115 -7.27 -1.30 -16.17
N GLY A 116 -6.38 -1.93 -16.94
CA GLY A 116 -6.18 -3.39 -16.89
C GLY A 116 -5.73 -3.89 -15.51
N TYR A 117 -4.84 -3.14 -14.83
CA TYR A 117 -4.32 -3.54 -13.52
C TYR A 117 -5.39 -3.54 -12.41
N PHE A 118 -6.56 -2.94 -12.64
CA PHE A 118 -7.71 -3.08 -11.74
C PHE A 118 -8.15 -4.55 -11.59
N THR A 119 -7.92 -5.37 -12.62
CA THR A 119 -8.32 -6.80 -12.63
C THR A 119 -7.14 -7.77 -12.70
N SER A 120 -5.98 -7.37 -13.25
CA SER A 120 -4.80 -8.24 -13.39
C SER A 120 -4.49 -9.04 -12.12
N ARG A 121 -4.24 -10.35 -12.25
CA ARG A 121 -3.98 -11.27 -11.12
C ARG A 121 -5.09 -11.25 -10.05
N PRO A 122 -6.35 -11.58 -10.42
CA PRO A 122 -7.49 -11.46 -9.51
C PRO A 122 -7.38 -12.40 -8.30
N THR A 123 -6.82 -13.60 -8.46
CA THR A 123 -6.56 -14.54 -7.35
C THR A 123 -5.65 -13.94 -6.28
N PHE A 124 -4.62 -13.20 -6.69
CA PHE A 124 -3.71 -12.53 -5.77
C PHE A 124 -4.41 -11.40 -5.02
N LYS A 125 -5.19 -10.57 -5.74
CA LYS A 125 -6.02 -9.51 -5.12
C LYS A 125 -7.00 -10.07 -4.09
N TRP A 126 -7.63 -11.20 -4.38
CA TRP A 126 -8.49 -11.91 -3.43
C TRP A 126 -7.70 -12.37 -2.21
N LEU A 127 -6.55 -13.02 -2.39
CA LEU A 127 -5.72 -13.51 -1.29
C LEU A 127 -5.27 -12.37 -0.37
N ALA A 128 -4.85 -11.23 -0.92
CA ALA A 128 -4.48 -10.05 -0.14
C ALA A 128 -5.65 -9.52 0.71
N ARG A 129 -6.89 -9.54 0.20
CA ARG A 129 -8.07 -9.18 0.99
C ARG A 129 -8.37 -10.19 2.09
N TYR A 130 -8.29 -11.48 1.78
CA TYR A 130 -8.46 -12.56 2.75
C TYR A 130 -7.45 -12.44 3.90
N ALA A 131 -6.17 -12.29 3.55
CA ALA A 131 -5.07 -12.07 4.49
C ALA A 131 -5.30 -10.83 5.37
N ASN A 132 -5.75 -9.72 4.78
CA ASN A 132 -6.04 -8.50 5.55
C ASN A 132 -7.14 -8.72 6.59
N ASN A 133 -8.22 -9.43 6.23
CA ASN A 133 -9.29 -9.75 7.16
C ASN A 133 -8.78 -10.62 8.32
N LEU A 134 -7.97 -11.64 8.01
CA LEU A 134 -7.36 -12.50 9.02
C LEU A 134 -6.44 -11.72 9.95
N LEU A 135 -5.62 -10.80 9.43
CA LEU A 135 -4.77 -9.92 10.22
C LEU A 135 -5.59 -9.12 11.25
N GLN A 136 -6.73 -8.54 10.85
CA GLN A 136 -7.57 -7.77 11.79
C GLN A 136 -8.04 -8.64 12.96
N VAL A 137 -8.38 -9.91 12.71
CA VAL A 137 -8.80 -10.84 13.76
C VAL A 137 -7.64 -11.16 14.71
N CYS A 138 -6.46 -11.51 14.19
CA CYS A 138 -5.32 -11.83 15.03
C CYS A 138 -4.85 -10.62 15.86
N GLN A 139 -4.90 -9.40 15.30
CA GLN A 139 -4.61 -8.18 16.05
C GLN A 139 -5.59 -7.93 17.19
N ALA A 140 -6.87 -8.21 16.97
CA ALA A 140 -7.89 -8.06 18.03
C ALA A 140 -7.66 -9.08 19.17
N ILE A 141 -7.26 -10.30 18.83
CA ILE A 141 -6.97 -11.36 19.81
C ILE A 141 -5.69 -11.03 20.61
N GLU A 142 -4.62 -10.61 19.92
CA GLU A 142 -3.38 -10.15 20.55
C GLU A 142 -3.63 -9.04 21.58
N LEU A 143 -4.52 -8.09 21.25
CA LEU A 143 -4.93 -7.05 22.19
C LEU A 143 -5.76 -7.59 23.35
N ALA A 144 -6.70 -8.50 23.07
CA ALA A 144 -7.57 -9.09 24.09
C ALA A 144 -6.81 -9.95 25.10
N SER A 145 -5.68 -10.54 24.71
CA SER A 145 -4.83 -11.32 25.59
C SER A 145 -3.88 -10.49 26.46
N ASN A 146 -4.04 -9.16 26.52
CA ASN A 146 -3.21 -8.23 27.30
C ASN A 146 -1.68 -8.39 27.09
N GLY A 147 -1.25 -8.90 25.93
CA GLY A 147 0.17 -9.17 25.65
C GLY A 147 0.78 -10.32 26.45
N GLU A 148 -0.01 -11.11 27.20
CA GLU A 148 0.48 -12.31 27.88
C GLU A 148 0.86 -13.41 26.88
N MET A 149 0.20 -13.42 25.73
CA MET A 149 0.55 -14.27 24.60
C MET A 149 1.73 -13.68 23.81
N LYS A 150 2.83 -14.43 23.69
CA LYS A 150 4.02 -14.06 22.89
C LYS A 150 3.76 -14.24 21.38
N HIS A 151 2.80 -13.52 20.82
CA HIS A 151 2.37 -13.64 19.42
C HIS A 151 2.70 -12.40 18.56
N GLU A 152 3.37 -11.40 19.13
CA GLU A 152 3.70 -10.17 18.43
C GLU A 152 4.48 -10.42 17.14
N GLU A 153 5.42 -11.37 17.14
CA GLU A 153 6.23 -11.72 15.97
C GLU A 153 5.40 -12.40 14.86
N ASP A 154 4.45 -13.27 15.25
CA ASP A 154 3.57 -13.98 14.31
C ASP A 154 2.59 -13.02 13.62
N VAL A 155 1.95 -12.13 14.40
CA VAL A 155 1.07 -11.09 13.84
C VAL A 155 1.88 -10.07 13.03
N ALA A 156 3.10 -9.72 13.47
CA ALA A 156 3.98 -8.83 12.73
C ALA A 156 4.40 -9.43 11.37
N THR A 157 4.55 -10.75 11.27
CA THR A 157 4.90 -11.44 10.01
C THR A 157 3.83 -11.18 8.95
N LEU A 158 2.55 -11.45 9.26
CA LEU A 158 1.46 -11.16 8.33
C LEU A 158 1.30 -9.65 8.07
N ARG A 159 1.48 -8.81 9.08
CA ARG A 159 1.44 -7.35 8.96
C ARG A 159 2.47 -6.81 7.95
N ARG A 160 3.72 -7.31 8.02
CA ARG A 160 4.80 -6.94 7.09
C ARG A 160 4.53 -7.47 5.69
N ALA A 161 4.08 -8.72 5.55
CA ALA A 161 3.71 -9.28 4.27
C ALA A 161 2.60 -8.44 3.60
N LEU A 162 1.54 -8.10 4.34
CA LEU A 162 0.46 -7.25 3.86
C LEU A 162 0.94 -5.85 3.44
N ALA A 163 1.84 -5.25 4.21
CA ALA A 163 2.43 -3.95 3.87
C ALA A 163 3.21 -4.01 2.54
N ILE A 164 4.01 -5.07 2.33
CA ILE A 164 4.79 -5.26 1.11
C ILE A 164 3.86 -5.49 -0.10
N VAL A 165 2.81 -6.29 0.04
CA VAL A 165 1.91 -6.53 -1.09
C VAL A 165 1.03 -5.32 -1.45
N GLN A 166 0.94 -4.29 -0.61
CA GLN A 166 0.36 -3.00 -1.01
C GLN A 166 1.25 -2.22 -1.99
N HIS A 167 2.48 -2.68 -2.26
CA HIS A 167 3.33 -2.10 -3.30
C HIS A 167 2.58 -1.99 -4.62
N HIS A 168 2.83 -0.89 -5.35
CA HIS A 168 2.09 -0.54 -6.56
C HIS A 168 2.40 -1.43 -7.77
N ASP A 169 3.31 -2.40 -7.64
CA ASP A 169 3.45 -3.52 -8.59
C ASP A 169 2.96 -4.86 -8.07
N ALA A 170 2.73 -4.96 -6.76
CA ALA A 170 2.26 -6.17 -6.11
C ALA A 170 0.74 -6.29 -6.26
N ILE A 171 -0.05 -5.53 -5.48
CA ILE A 171 -1.52 -5.64 -5.49
C ILE A 171 -2.13 -5.31 -6.87
N THR A 172 -1.48 -4.46 -7.64
CA THR A 172 -1.86 -4.12 -9.02
C THR A 172 -1.64 -5.28 -9.98
N GLY A 173 -0.72 -6.18 -9.65
CA GLY A 173 -0.37 -7.35 -10.45
C GLY A 173 0.53 -7.04 -11.64
N THR A 174 1.32 -5.95 -11.57
CA THR A 174 2.23 -5.51 -12.64
C THR A 174 3.68 -5.98 -12.45
N SER A 175 3.99 -6.74 -11.40
CA SER A 175 5.27 -7.44 -11.25
C SER A 175 5.42 -8.67 -12.16
N THR A 176 6.66 -9.11 -12.34
CA THR A 176 6.99 -10.37 -13.02
C THR A 176 6.41 -11.57 -12.27
N GLN A 177 6.32 -12.72 -12.95
CA GLN A 177 5.75 -13.93 -12.36
C GLN A 177 6.50 -14.40 -11.11
N ALA A 178 7.83 -14.50 -11.16
CA ALA A 178 8.66 -14.92 -10.03
C ALA A 178 8.52 -14.00 -8.80
N VAL A 179 8.42 -12.68 -9.03
CA VAL A 179 8.17 -11.71 -7.95
C VAL A 179 6.78 -11.89 -7.36
N THR A 180 5.78 -12.16 -8.19
CA THR A 180 4.42 -12.46 -7.72
C THR A 180 4.38 -13.73 -6.88
N GLU A 181 5.07 -14.79 -7.29
CA GLU A 181 5.19 -16.04 -6.51
C GLU A 181 5.84 -15.81 -5.15
N ASN A 182 6.84 -14.93 -5.06
CA ASN A 182 7.39 -14.52 -3.79
C ASN A 182 6.33 -13.82 -2.90
N TYR A 183 5.52 -12.92 -3.45
CA TYR A 183 4.41 -12.31 -2.69
C TYR A 183 3.39 -13.33 -2.18
N TYR A 184 3.06 -14.36 -2.97
CA TYR A 184 2.20 -15.46 -2.51
C TYR A 184 2.83 -16.18 -1.31
N SER A 185 4.11 -16.53 -1.40
CA SER A 185 4.84 -17.20 -0.32
C SER A 185 4.78 -16.39 0.98
N MET A 186 5.04 -15.08 0.90
CA MET A 186 5.00 -14.19 2.08
C MET A 186 3.62 -14.10 2.71
N LEU A 187 2.56 -14.04 1.90
CA LEU A 187 1.19 -14.01 2.42
C LEU A 187 0.78 -15.34 3.04
N ILE A 188 1.12 -16.47 2.42
CA ILE A 188 0.78 -17.80 2.93
C ILE A 188 1.48 -18.04 4.27
N GLU A 189 2.78 -17.75 4.36
CA GLU A 189 3.53 -17.84 5.63
C GLU A 189 2.88 -16.97 6.71
N GLY A 190 2.56 -15.71 6.39
CA GLY A 190 1.87 -14.83 7.34
C GLY A 190 0.48 -15.36 7.76
N ILE A 191 -0.28 -15.94 6.83
CA ILE A 191 -1.60 -16.53 7.12
C ILE A 191 -1.44 -17.70 8.10
N GLU A 192 -0.48 -18.60 7.86
CA GLU A 192 -0.20 -19.74 8.74
C GLU A 192 0.20 -19.26 10.15
N LYS A 193 1.07 -18.25 10.25
CA LYS A 193 1.42 -17.65 11.54
C LYS A 193 0.23 -17.04 12.27
N CYS A 194 -0.66 -16.35 11.56
CA CYS A 194 -1.89 -15.83 12.13
C CYS A 194 -2.81 -16.97 12.63
N GLN A 195 -2.88 -18.08 11.90
CA GLN A 195 -3.66 -19.26 12.28
C GLN A 195 -3.12 -19.91 13.56
N ASP A 196 -1.80 -19.91 13.76
CA ASP A 196 -1.20 -20.34 15.02
C ASP A 196 -1.66 -19.45 16.19
N VAL A 197 -1.71 -18.12 16.02
CA VAL A 197 -2.23 -17.19 17.04
C VAL A 197 -3.68 -17.52 17.41
N LEU A 198 -4.54 -17.76 16.42
CA LEU A 198 -5.93 -18.14 16.64
C LEU A 198 -6.04 -19.45 17.43
N ASN A 199 -5.25 -20.45 17.04
CA ASN A 199 -5.23 -21.74 17.72
C ASN A 199 -4.78 -21.62 19.16
N ASN A 200 -3.71 -20.87 19.43
CA ASN A 200 -3.22 -20.69 20.78
C ASN A 200 -4.26 -19.97 21.66
N ALA A 201 -4.93 -18.94 21.14
CA ALA A 201 -5.99 -18.24 21.87
C ALA A 201 -7.19 -19.14 22.15
N TRP A 202 -7.55 -20.01 21.20
CA TRP A 202 -8.54 -21.06 21.43
C TRP A 202 -8.12 -22.00 22.56
N MET A 203 -6.88 -22.49 22.53
CA MET A 203 -6.37 -23.42 23.53
C MET A 203 -6.42 -22.82 24.94
N GLU A 204 -6.03 -21.56 25.10
CA GLU A 204 -6.06 -20.86 26.38
C GLU A 204 -7.49 -20.66 26.90
N THR A 205 -8.40 -20.20 26.04
CA THR A 205 -9.79 -19.94 26.44
C THR A 205 -10.57 -21.23 26.71
N ALA A 206 -10.39 -22.25 25.88
CA ALA A 206 -11.07 -23.53 25.99
C ALA A 206 -10.50 -24.42 27.10
N ALA A 207 -9.26 -24.20 27.57
CA ALA A 207 -8.66 -24.97 28.67
C ALA A 207 -9.52 -24.95 29.96
N SER A 208 -10.23 -23.85 30.21
CA SER A 208 -11.17 -23.75 31.34
C SER A 208 -12.39 -24.67 31.21
N THR A 209 -12.74 -25.05 29.98
CA THR A 209 -13.91 -25.89 29.64
C THR A 209 -13.52 -27.37 29.55
N PHE A 210 -12.31 -27.69 29.09
CA PHE A 210 -11.80 -29.06 28.97
C PHE A 210 -10.90 -29.45 30.16
N ILE A 211 -11.47 -29.49 31.36
CA ILE A 211 -10.73 -29.67 32.63
C ILE A 211 -10.00 -31.03 32.72
N HIS A 212 -10.50 -32.06 32.03
CA HIS A 212 -9.97 -33.43 32.08
C HIS A 212 -9.65 -34.04 30.72
N GLU A 213 -9.68 -33.23 29.65
CA GLU A 213 -9.40 -33.69 28.29
C GLU A 213 -8.43 -32.71 27.60
N PRO A 214 -7.57 -33.19 26.69
CA PRO A 214 -6.76 -32.29 25.88
C PRO A 214 -7.68 -31.44 25.00
N VAL A 215 -7.49 -30.12 25.03
CA VAL A 215 -8.20 -29.21 24.13
C VAL A 215 -7.84 -29.59 22.68
N PRO A 216 -8.82 -29.78 21.79
CA PRO A 216 -8.54 -30.12 20.40
C PRO A 216 -7.90 -28.92 19.67
N TYR A 217 -6.82 -29.20 18.94
CA TYR A 217 -6.21 -28.23 18.05
C TYR A 217 -7.12 -27.96 16.85
N GLN A 218 -7.40 -26.70 16.52
CA GLN A 218 -8.28 -26.37 15.40
C GLN A 218 -7.53 -26.52 14.09
N THR A 219 -8.19 -27.11 13.09
CA THR A 219 -7.64 -27.22 11.73
C THR A 219 -8.30 -26.19 10.83
N PHE A 220 -7.49 -25.36 10.18
CA PHE A 220 -7.98 -24.39 9.20
C PHE A 220 -8.07 -25.00 7.80
N CYS A 221 -9.20 -24.78 7.12
CA CYS A 221 -9.43 -25.25 5.76
C CYS A 221 -9.32 -24.10 4.75
N ASN A 222 -8.09 -23.78 4.35
CA ASN A 222 -7.79 -22.65 3.46
C ASN A 222 -8.25 -22.86 1.99
N LEU A 223 -8.69 -24.06 1.62
CA LEU A 223 -9.06 -24.45 0.25
C LEU A 223 -10.57 -24.73 0.07
N ILE A 224 -11.42 -24.14 0.94
CA ILE A 224 -12.88 -24.30 0.87
C ILE A 224 -13.46 -23.81 -0.47
N ASN A 225 -12.84 -22.81 -1.11
CA ASN A 225 -13.24 -22.34 -2.45
C ASN A 225 -13.13 -23.42 -3.54
N CYS A 226 -12.31 -24.45 -3.33
CA CYS A 226 -12.17 -25.61 -4.19
C CYS A 226 -12.81 -26.86 -3.58
N SER A 227 -13.68 -26.70 -2.58
CA SER A 227 -14.34 -27.80 -1.84
C SER A 227 -13.38 -28.77 -1.13
N VAL A 228 -12.16 -28.31 -0.80
CA VAL A 228 -11.15 -29.13 -0.11
C VAL A 228 -11.05 -28.74 1.36
N CYS A 229 -11.40 -29.68 2.23
CA CYS A 229 -11.22 -29.59 3.67
C CYS A 229 -11.12 -31.00 4.25
N ARG A 230 -9.89 -31.51 4.37
CA ARG A 230 -9.60 -32.92 4.70
C ARG A 230 -10.33 -33.41 5.94
N VAL A 231 -10.35 -32.62 7.01
CA VAL A 231 -11.01 -32.99 8.27
C VAL A 231 -12.50 -33.24 8.08
N SER A 232 -13.19 -32.42 7.26
CA SER A 232 -14.61 -32.65 6.97
C SER A 232 -14.87 -33.84 6.05
N GLN A 233 -13.89 -34.19 5.20
CA GLN A 233 -14.01 -35.29 4.24
C GLN A 233 -13.72 -36.66 4.86
N GLU A 234 -12.86 -36.70 5.87
CA GLU A 234 -12.44 -37.94 6.56
C GLU A 234 -13.20 -38.16 7.88
N SER A 235 -13.91 -37.15 8.40
CA SER A 235 -14.65 -37.28 9.66
C SER A 235 -15.89 -38.18 9.50
N SER A 236 -15.88 -39.30 10.22
CA SER A 236 -17.00 -40.25 10.31
C SER A 236 -18.19 -39.75 11.14
N LYS A 237 -18.08 -38.56 11.76
CA LYS A 237 -19.09 -37.98 12.66
C LYS A 237 -19.98 -36.89 12.03
N VAL A 238 -19.94 -36.70 10.70
CA VAL A 238 -20.74 -35.67 9.99
C VAL A 238 -22.09 -36.19 9.48
N HIS A 239 -22.46 -37.44 9.81
CA HIS A 239 -23.77 -38.00 9.49
C HIS A 239 -24.55 -38.32 10.77
N GLU A 240 -25.28 -37.33 11.28
CA GLU A 240 -26.60 -37.44 11.92
C GLU A 240 -27.26 -36.05 12.05
#